data_AF-A0A5M8P3I4-F1
#
_entry.id   AF-A0A5M8P3I4-F1
#
_cell.length_a   1.000
_cell.length_b   1.000
_cell.length_c   1.000
_cell.angle_alpha   90.00
_cell.angle_beta   90.00
_cell.angle_gamma   90.00
#
_symmetry.space_group_name_H-M   'P 1'
#
loop_
_entity.id
_entity.type
_entity.pdbx_description
1 polymer ?
#
loop_
_entity_poly.entity_id
_entity_poly.type
_entity_poly.pdbx_seq_one_letter_code
_entity_poly.pdbx_strand_id
1 'polypeptide(L)'
;MPKAQKFYQRRITKAPKPVKKRRKEDGRPRETYKKYKFEETKLGFFLKYEVPVVYDIIMNLTPPEVFKEPALLLVKMVCKSSSDPSLKKAKFFRYLEEYANLGLYCKRARQLTAKREAYYKGIQRKKTEKFIRKNRKKIEGLRNERGKFLL
;
A
#
# COMPACT_ATOMS: atom_id res chain seq x y z
N MET A 1 41.60 -15.30 35.77
CA MET A 1 40.80 -14.44 34.86
C MET A 1 41.27 -12.99 35.01
N PRO A 2 41.53 -12.26 33.90
CA PRO A 2 41.98 -10.86 33.99
C PRO A 2 40.85 -9.97 34.53
N LYS A 3 41.13 -9.21 35.59
CA LYS A 3 40.18 -8.26 36.21
C LYS A 3 40.29 -6.91 35.50
N ALA A 4 39.15 -6.34 35.10
CA ALA A 4 39.11 -5.04 34.42
C ALA A 4 39.60 -3.91 35.34
N GLN A 5 40.50 -3.07 34.82
CA GLN A 5 41.02 -1.90 35.55
C GLN A 5 39.90 -0.87 35.82
N LYS A 6 39.89 -0.35 37.04
CA LYS A 6 38.98 0.70 37.52
C LYS A 6 39.81 1.88 38.00
N PHE A 7 39.38 3.09 37.69
CA PHE A 7 39.93 4.34 38.21
C PHE A 7 38.79 5.13 38.86
N TYR A 8 38.96 5.59 40.10
CA TYR A 8 37.89 6.19 40.93
C TYR A 8 36.56 5.40 40.90
N GLN A 9 36.62 4.10 41.20
CA GLN A 9 35.46 3.19 41.26
C GLN A 9 34.63 3.03 39.97
N ARG A 10 34.98 3.71 38.87
CA ARG A 10 34.32 3.57 37.56
C ARG A 10 35.10 2.61 36.66
N ARG A 11 34.37 1.77 35.91
CA ARG A 11 34.94 0.90 34.89
C ARG A 11 35.48 1.75 33.75
N ILE A 12 36.74 1.58 33.35
CA ILE A 12 37.31 2.24 32.18
C ILE A 12 36.68 1.58 30.94
N THR A 13 35.60 2.17 30.42
CA THR A 13 35.06 1.83 29.10
C THR A 13 35.71 2.75 28.07
N LYS A 14 36.05 2.23 26.89
CA LYS A 14 36.49 3.09 25.77
C LYS A 14 35.38 4.11 25.51
N ALA A 15 35.73 5.40 25.47
CA ALA A 15 34.79 6.43 25.09
C ALA A 15 34.18 6.08 23.72
N PRO A 16 32.85 6.23 23.52
CA PRO A 16 32.25 5.99 22.22
C PRO A 16 32.93 6.89 21.19
N LYS A 17 33.34 6.31 20.06
CA LYS A 17 33.97 7.07 18.98
C LYS A 17 33.03 8.21 18.55
N PRO A 18 33.51 9.45 18.42
CA PRO A 18 32.66 10.55 17.98
C PRO A 18 32.17 10.28 16.56
N VAL A 19 30.87 10.06 16.40
CA VAL A 19 30.23 9.94 15.09
C VAL A 19 30.22 11.33 14.47
N LYS A 20 30.90 11.51 13.32
CA LYS A 20 30.88 12.79 12.59
C LYS A 20 29.43 13.17 12.26
N LYS A 21 29.02 14.39 12.62
CA LYS A 21 27.70 14.93 12.22
C LYS A 21 27.67 15.02 10.69
N ARG A 22 26.64 14.43 10.07
CA ARG A 22 26.45 14.44 8.61
C ARG A 22 26.00 15.82 8.13
N ARG A 23 26.45 16.21 6.93
CA ARG A 23 26.04 17.44 6.26
C ARG A 23 24.69 17.22 5.56
N LYS A 24 23.95 18.31 5.30
CA LYS A 24 22.71 18.24 4.51
C LYS A 24 22.95 17.70 3.09
N GLU A 25 24.12 18.01 2.52
CA GLU A 25 24.59 17.55 1.21
C GLU A 25 24.75 16.03 1.12
N ASP A 26 25.07 15.36 2.24
CA ASP A 26 25.24 13.90 2.30
C ASP A 26 23.91 13.16 2.08
N GLY A 27 22.79 13.89 2.01
CA GLY A 27 21.47 13.39 1.73
C GLY A 27 21.06 12.26 2.67
N ARG A 28 20.21 11.38 2.14
CA ARG A 28 19.74 10.21 2.88
C ARG A 28 20.89 9.19 3.10
N PRO A 29 21.02 8.56 4.27
CA PRO A 29 21.92 7.42 4.46
C PRO A 29 21.80 6.38 3.35
N ARG A 30 22.95 5.98 2.78
CA ARG A 30 23.03 4.87 1.82
C ARG A 30 22.38 3.63 2.45
N GLU A 31 21.67 2.85 1.63
CA GLU A 31 20.89 1.65 2.02
C GLU A 31 19.57 1.87 2.77
N THR A 32 19.27 3.10 3.22
CA THR A 32 17.95 3.36 3.81
C THR A 32 16.92 3.74 2.74
N TYR A 33 15.72 3.15 2.79
CA TYR A 33 14.64 3.43 1.84
C TYR A 33 13.59 4.38 2.40
N LYS A 34 13.06 5.27 1.55
CA LYS A 34 11.95 6.16 1.93
C LYS A 34 10.68 5.35 2.15
N LYS A 35 9.98 5.63 3.25
CA LYS A 35 8.63 5.14 3.49
C LYS A 35 7.67 5.99 2.64
N TYR A 36 6.86 5.32 1.83
CA TYR A 36 5.86 5.95 0.97
C TYR A 36 4.45 5.61 1.44
N LYS A 37 3.45 6.34 0.95
CA LYS A 37 2.05 5.94 1.15
C LYS A 37 1.77 4.66 0.38
N PHE A 38 0.80 3.88 0.85
CA PHE A 38 0.43 2.63 0.18
C PHE A 38 0.06 2.84 -1.30
N GLU A 39 -0.71 3.88 -1.61
CA GLU A 39 -1.07 4.25 -3.00
C GLU A 39 0.11 4.58 -3.92
N GLU A 40 1.27 4.91 -3.35
CA GLU A 40 2.50 5.18 -4.10
C GLU A 40 3.33 3.91 -4.34
N THR A 41 3.03 2.81 -3.65
CA THR A 41 3.65 1.50 -3.94
C THR A 41 3.10 0.93 -5.24
N LYS A 42 3.80 -0.02 -5.88
CA LYS A 42 3.27 -0.66 -7.10
C LYS A 42 1.97 -1.41 -6.83
N LEU A 43 1.86 -2.07 -5.68
CA LEU A 43 0.68 -2.82 -5.27
C LEU A 43 -0.49 -1.89 -4.97
N GLY A 44 -0.30 -0.90 -4.09
CA GLY A 44 -1.37 0.02 -3.74
C GLY A 44 -1.82 0.88 -4.91
N PHE A 45 -0.89 1.33 -5.76
CA PHE A 45 -1.25 2.02 -7.02
C PHE A 45 -2.10 1.12 -7.92
N PHE A 46 -1.69 -0.14 -8.10
CA PHE A 46 -2.45 -1.10 -8.88
C PHE A 46 -3.86 -1.33 -8.31
N LEU A 47 -3.97 -1.55 -7.00
CA LEU A 47 -5.26 -1.76 -6.34
C LEU A 47 -6.16 -0.54 -6.47
N LYS A 48 -5.64 0.66 -6.18
CA LYS A 48 -6.39 1.92 -6.23
C LYS A 48 -7.00 2.19 -7.61
N TYR A 49 -6.26 1.91 -8.67
CA TYR A 49 -6.70 2.29 -10.03
C TYR A 49 -7.30 1.13 -10.84
N GLU A 50 -6.86 -0.11 -10.67
CA GLU A 50 -7.47 -1.25 -11.38
C GLU A 50 -8.64 -1.89 -10.64
N VAL A 51 -8.65 -1.86 -9.30
CA VAL A 51 -9.64 -2.56 -8.47
C VAL A 51 -10.06 -1.69 -7.26
N PRO A 52 -10.63 -0.49 -7.51
CA PRO A 52 -10.83 0.52 -6.47
C PRO A 52 -11.67 0.03 -5.29
N VAL A 53 -12.72 -0.77 -5.54
CA VAL A 53 -13.57 -1.33 -4.46
C VAL A 53 -12.78 -2.19 -3.49
N VAL A 54 -11.85 -3.01 -3.99
CA VAL A 54 -10.99 -3.87 -3.16
C VAL A 54 -9.99 -3.02 -2.38
N TYR A 55 -9.46 -1.98 -3.02
CA TYR A 55 -8.59 -1.01 -2.34
C TYR A 55 -9.31 -0.34 -1.18
N ASP A 56 -10.52 0.17 -1.39
CA ASP A 56 -11.29 0.88 -0.37
C ASP A 56 -11.59 -0.03 0.83
N ILE A 57 -11.97 -1.30 0.59
CA ILE A 57 -12.18 -2.30 1.65
C ILE A 57 -10.90 -2.50 2.46
N ILE A 58 -9.76 -2.72 1.79
CA ILE A 58 -8.46 -2.90 2.45
C ILE A 58 -8.11 -1.68 3.31
N MET A 59 -8.26 -0.47 2.75
CA MET A 59 -7.90 0.78 3.42
C MET A 59 -8.83 1.13 4.59
N ASN A 60 -10.10 0.72 4.54
CA ASN A 60 -11.06 0.89 5.62
C ASN A 60 -10.81 -0.09 6.78
N LEU A 61 -10.33 -1.29 6.48
CA LEU A 61 -9.94 -2.29 7.47
C LEU A 61 -8.54 -2.04 8.06
N THR A 62 -7.74 -1.19 7.42
CA THR A 62 -6.39 -0.84 7.90
C THR A 62 -6.50 0.26 8.96
N PRO A 63 -5.85 0.11 10.13
CA PRO A 63 -5.90 1.11 11.19
C PRO A 63 -5.39 2.48 10.70
N PRO A 64 -5.91 3.58 11.27
CA PRO A 64 -5.47 4.91 10.91
C PRO A 64 -4.04 5.16 11.40
N GLU A 65 -3.13 5.37 10.46
CA GLU A 65 -1.73 5.77 10.71
C GLU A 65 -1.30 6.84 9.72
N VAL A 66 -0.24 7.59 10.03
CA VAL A 66 0.38 8.56 9.11
C VAL A 66 0.73 7.89 7.76
N PHE A 67 1.27 6.68 7.83
CA PHE A 67 1.50 5.81 6.69
C PHE A 67 0.70 4.53 6.86
N LYS A 68 -0.59 4.58 6.49
CA LYS A 68 -1.46 3.40 6.48
C LYS A 68 -0.79 2.26 5.71
N GLU A 69 -0.42 1.21 6.43
CA GLU A 69 0.27 0.03 5.93
C GLU A 69 -0.63 -1.19 6.09
N PRO A 70 -1.36 -1.60 5.04
CA PRO A 70 -2.23 -2.76 5.13
C PRO A 70 -1.41 -4.03 5.37
N ALA A 71 -1.77 -4.82 6.37
CA ALA A 71 -1.11 -6.10 6.63
C ALA A 71 -1.15 -7.00 5.38
N LEU A 72 -0.03 -7.65 5.04
CA LEU A 72 0.07 -8.50 3.86
C LEU A 72 -1.02 -9.59 3.83
N LEU A 73 -1.33 -10.17 5.00
CA LEU A 73 -2.37 -11.18 5.15
C LEU A 73 -3.76 -10.61 4.82
N LEU A 74 -4.07 -9.40 5.31
CA LEU A 74 -5.32 -8.70 4.99
C LEU A 74 -5.47 -8.51 3.48
N VAL A 75 -4.43 -7.99 2.82
CA VAL A 75 -4.42 -7.80 1.36
C VAL A 75 -4.67 -9.13 0.64
N LYS A 76 -3.96 -10.19 1.03
CA LYS A 76 -4.12 -11.53 0.45
C LYS A 76 -5.55 -12.06 0.61
N MET A 77 -6.13 -11.95 1.80
CA MET A 77 -7.49 -12.44 2.07
C MET A 77 -8.53 -11.70 1.24
N VAL A 78 -8.52 -10.36 1.28
CA VAL A 78 -9.49 -9.55 0.54
C VAL A 78 -9.34 -9.74 -0.97
N CYS A 79 -8.11 -9.77 -1.49
CA CYS A 79 -7.88 -10.01 -2.91
C CYS A 79 -8.28 -11.44 -3.34
N LYS A 80 -8.05 -12.46 -2.51
CA LYS A 80 -8.47 -13.84 -2.79
C LYS A 80 -9.99 -13.98 -2.83
N SER A 81 -10.70 -13.26 -1.96
CA SER A 81 -12.17 -13.26 -1.92
C SER A 81 -12.82 -12.50 -3.07
N SER A 82 -12.08 -11.62 -3.76
CA SER A 82 -12.61 -10.83 -4.87
C SER A 82 -12.59 -11.61 -6.19
N SER A 83 -13.67 -11.49 -6.96
CA SER A 83 -13.80 -12.11 -8.28
C SER A 83 -13.21 -11.26 -9.42
N ASP A 84 -12.51 -10.15 -9.12
CA ASP A 84 -12.00 -9.24 -10.16
C ASP A 84 -10.87 -9.88 -11.00
N PRO A 85 -10.99 -9.92 -12.34
CA PRO A 85 -9.96 -10.53 -13.21
C PRO A 85 -8.57 -9.87 -13.14
N SER A 86 -8.48 -8.60 -12.75
CA SER A 86 -7.17 -7.92 -12.60
C SER A 86 -6.31 -8.60 -11.53
N LEU A 87 -6.92 -9.17 -10.49
CA LEU A 87 -6.22 -9.85 -9.40
C LEU A 87 -5.64 -11.22 -9.80
N LYS A 88 -6.01 -11.75 -10.98
CA LYS A 88 -5.48 -13.01 -11.51
C LYS A 88 -4.29 -12.80 -12.45
N LYS A 89 -3.91 -11.56 -12.73
CA LYS A 89 -2.81 -11.24 -13.66
C LYS A 89 -1.45 -11.46 -13.01
N ALA A 90 -0.48 -11.97 -13.76
CA ALA A 90 0.90 -12.16 -13.29
C ALA A 90 1.52 -10.90 -12.64
N LYS A 91 1.21 -9.71 -13.18
CA LYS A 91 1.68 -8.44 -12.60
C LYS A 91 1.20 -8.19 -11.17
N PHE A 92 0.01 -8.68 -10.79
CA PHE A 92 -0.50 -8.55 -9.42
C PHE A 92 0.37 -9.36 -8.46
N PHE A 93 0.64 -10.64 -8.78
CA PHE A 93 1.48 -11.50 -7.95
C PHE A 93 2.89 -10.94 -7.78
N ARG A 94 3.49 -10.41 -8.86
CA ARG A 94 4.78 -9.72 -8.79
C ARG A 94 4.76 -8.51 -7.85
N TYR A 95 3.69 -7.72 -7.86
CA TYR A 95 3.56 -6.58 -6.95
C TYR A 95 3.30 -7.00 -5.51
N LEU A 96 2.58 -8.10 -5.32
CA LEU A 96 2.32 -8.67 -3.99
C LEU A 96 3.60 -9.22 -3.35
N GLU A 97 4.44 -9.89 -4.14
CA GLU A 97 5.77 -10.37 -3.70
C GLU A 97 6.71 -9.21 -3.38
N GLU A 98 6.76 -8.18 -4.24
CA GLU A 98 7.53 -6.97 -3.97
C GLU A 98 7.08 -6.28 -2.67
N TYR A 99 5.77 -6.23 -2.42
CA TYR A 99 5.22 -5.69 -1.18
C TYR A 99 5.51 -6.58 0.03
N ALA A 100 5.52 -7.90 -0.12
CA ALA A 100 5.88 -8.81 0.96
C ALA A 100 7.35 -8.62 1.42
N ASN A 101 8.24 -8.32 0.47
CA ASN A 101 9.66 -8.15 0.75
C ASN A 101 10.00 -6.75 1.26
N LEU A 102 9.35 -5.70 0.72
CA LEU A 102 9.73 -4.30 0.96
C LEU A 102 8.68 -3.48 1.74
N GLY A 103 7.44 -3.96 1.87
CA GLY A 103 6.35 -3.18 2.44
C GLY A 103 6.18 -1.82 1.76
N LEU A 104 6.10 -0.75 2.55
CA LEU A 104 6.03 0.64 2.06
C LEU A 104 7.36 1.24 1.59
N TYR A 105 8.46 0.49 1.65
CA TYR A 105 9.81 0.95 1.33
C TYR A 105 10.17 0.67 -0.14
N CYS A 106 9.52 1.39 -1.06
CA CYS A 106 9.78 1.22 -2.49
C CYS A 106 10.94 2.10 -2.99
N LYS A 107 11.58 1.69 -4.10
CA LYS A 107 12.68 2.48 -4.72
C LYS A 107 12.19 3.79 -5.33
N ARG A 108 10.95 3.80 -5.85
CA ARG A 108 10.34 4.94 -6.54
C ARG A 108 8.82 4.93 -6.37
N ALA A 109 8.26 6.05 -5.92
CA ALA A 109 6.82 6.26 -5.88
C ALA A 109 6.17 6.16 -7.26
N ARG A 110 5.02 5.52 -7.31
CA ARG A 110 4.10 5.58 -8.45
C ARG A 110 3.26 6.84 -8.34
N GLN A 111 3.22 7.59 -9.44
CA GLN A 111 2.40 8.78 -9.58
C GLN A 111 1.41 8.60 -10.73
N LEU A 112 0.23 9.16 -10.54
CA LEU A 112 -0.79 9.25 -11.57
C LEU A 112 -0.44 10.43 -12.48
N THR A 113 -0.24 10.15 -13.75
CA THR A 113 -0.10 11.18 -14.80
C THR A 113 -1.41 11.30 -15.56
N ALA A 114 -1.69 12.45 -16.19
CA ALA A 114 -2.93 12.65 -16.95
C ALA A 114 -3.21 11.52 -17.97
N LYS A 115 -2.17 11.07 -18.68
CA LYS A 115 -2.27 9.92 -19.61
C LYS A 115 -2.67 8.62 -18.91
N ARG A 116 -2.10 8.33 -17.73
CA ARG A 116 -2.45 7.14 -16.93
C ARG A 116 -3.85 7.24 -16.36
N GLU A 117 -4.25 8.42 -15.92
CA GLU A 117 -5.58 8.68 -15.40
C GLU A 117 -6.65 8.35 -16.44
N ALA A 118 -6.51 8.88 -17.66
CA ALA A 118 -7.41 8.58 -18.76
C ALA A 118 -7.49 7.07 -19.04
N TYR A 119 -6.36 6.39 -19.03
CA TYR A 119 -6.28 4.93 -19.21
C TYR A 119 -7.06 4.16 -18.12
N TYR A 120 -6.80 4.45 -16.84
CA TYR A 120 -7.45 3.74 -15.74
C TYR A 120 -8.93 4.09 -15.61
N LYS A 121 -9.33 5.34 -15.84
CA LYS A 121 -10.74 5.74 -15.94
C LYS A 121 -11.47 4.94 -17.03
N GLY A 122 -10.83 4.74 -18.19
CA GLY A 122 -11.36 3.91 -19.25
C GLY A 122 -11.56 2.45 -18.85
N ILE A 123 -10.61 1.86 -18.11
CA ILE A 123 -10.74 0.50 -17.57
C ILE A 123 -11.90 0.42 -16.57
N GLN A 124 -11.93 1.33 -15.61
CA GLN A 124 -12.97 1.36 -14.56
C GLN A 124 -14.35 1.49 -15.19
N ARG A 125 -14.53 2.42 -16.14
CA ARG A 125 -15.78 2.60 -16.87
C ARG A 125 -16.26 1.31 -17.51
N LYS A 126 -15.39 0.62 -18.27
CA LYS A 126 -15.73 -0.66 -18.91
C LYS A 126 -16.12 -1.75 -17.90
N LYS A 127 -15.43 -1.81 -16.75
CA LYS A 127 -15.78 -2.76 -15.67
C LYS A 127 -17.15 -2.45 -15.07
N THR A 128 -17.42 -1.18 -14.79
CA THR A 128 -18.70 -0.71 -14.25
C THR A 128 -19.85 -0.97 -15.22
N GLU A 129 -19.69 -0.62 -16.50
CA GLU A 129 -20.69 -0.90 -17.55
C GLU A 129 -21.00 -2.40 -17.65
N LYS A 130 -19.96 -3.25 -17.65
CA LYS A 130 -20.13 -4.70 -17.66
C LYS A 130 -20.89 -5.19 -16.43
N PHE A 131 -20.59 -4.65 -15.25
CA PHE A 131 -21.28 -4.98 -14.01
C PHE A 131 -22.75 -4.57 -14.06
N ILE A 132 -23.05 -3.34 -14.47
CA ILE A 132 -24.43 -2.83 -14.61
C ILE A 132 -25.21 -3.69 -15.58
N ARG A 133 -24.65 -4.00 -16.75
CA ARG A 133 -25.30 -4.86 -17.76
C ARG A 133 -25.63 -6.23 -17.20
N LYS A 134 -24.72 -6.86 -16.46
CA LYS A 134 -24.92 -8.19 -15.85
C LYS A 134 -25.99 -8.16 -14.75
N ASN A 135 -26.12 -7.06 -14.01
CA ASN A 135 -26.96 -6.95 -12.83
C ASN A 135 -28.22 -6.08 -13.04
N ARG A 136 -28.57 -5.75 -14.30
CA ARG A 136 -29.63 -4.78 -14.63
C ARG A 136 -30.94 -5.03 -13.88
N LYS A 137 -31.46 -6.26 -13.93
CA LYS A 137 -32.71 -6.64 -13.24
C LYS A 137 -32.64 -6.42 -11.72
N LYS A 138 -31.52 -6.78 -11.10
CA LYS A 138 -31.29 -6.61 -9.65
C LYS A 138 -31.21 -5.13 -9.26
N ILE A 139 -30.55 -4.31 -10.08
CA ILE A 139 -30.44 -2.87 -9.87
C ILE A 139 -31.81 -2.20 -10.02
N GLU A 140 -32.58 -2.57 -11.04
CA GLU A 140 -33.94 -2.05 -11.25
C GLU A 140 -34.86 -2.43 -10.08
N GLY A 141 -34.81 -3.68 -9.60
CA GLY A 141 -35.53 -4.11 -8.40
C GLY A 141 -35.19 -3.28 -7.16
N LEU A 142 -33.90 -3.09 -6.87
CA LEU A 142 -33.44 -2.28 -5.74
C LEU A 142 -33.84 -0.79 -5.84
N ARG A 143 -33.92 -0.24 -7.07
CA ARG A 143 -34.39 1.14 -7.28
C ARG A 143 -35.88 1.27 -6.99
N ASN A 144 -36.68 0.30 -7.42
CA ASN A 144 -38.12 0.27 -7.17
C ASN A 144 -38.42 0.10 -5.67
N GLU A 145 -37.66 -0.74 -4.97
CA GLU A 145 -37.77 -0.88 -3.51
C GLU A 145 -37.42 0.41 -2.77
N ARG A 146 -36.29 1.05 -3.11
CA ARG A 146 -35.92 2.35 -2.49
C ARG A 146 -36.94 3.46 -2.76
N GLY A 147 -37.54 3.48 -3.96
CA GLY A 147 -38.61 4.43 -4.28
C GLY A 147 -39.88 4.24 -3.45
N LYS A 148 -40.13 3.03 -2.93
CA LYS A 148 -41.25 2.75 -2.03
C LYS A 148 -41.01 3.18 -0.58
N PHE A 149 -39.76 3.37 -0.15
CA PHE A 149 -39.43 3.84 1.20
C PHE A 149 -39.27 5.37 1.30
N LEU A 150 -39.40 6.08 0.16
CA LEU A 150 -39.30 7.54 0.06
C LEU A 150 -40.64 8.21 -0.27
N LEU A 151 -41.73 7.42 -0.28
CA LEU A 151 -43.14 7.83 -0.36
C LEU A 151 -43.84 7.33 0.90
#